data_AF-A0A650CR27-F1
#
_entry.id   AF-A0A650CR27-F1
#
_cell.length_a   1.000
_cell.length_b   1.000
_cell.length_c   1.000
_cell.angle_alpha   90.00
_cell.angle_beta   90.00
_cell.angle_gamma   90.00
#
_symmetry.space_group_name_H-M   'P 1'
#
loop_
_entity.id
_entity.type
_entity.pdbx_description
1 polymer ?
#
loop_
_entity_poly.entity_id
_entity_poly.type
_entity_poly.pdbx_seq_one_letter_code
_entity_poly.pdbx_strand_id
1 'polypeptide(L)'
;MVYLALEKILNEFAEKEGKEHVDTYNKVALTAKAEGYADVEAMLCAYAEEEAKIAKTAKNVSELLKVKALLSEFAEKEGKEHVDTYNKVALTAKAEGYADVEAMLCAYAEEEAKIAQTAKNVAA
;
A
#
# COMPACT_ATOMS: atom_id res chain seq x y z
N MET A 1 -8.12 8.14 -6.09
CA MET A 1 -7.28 8.98 -6.97
C MET A 1 -5.94 9.37 -6.36
N VAL A 2 -5.86 9.78 -5.08
CA VAL A 2 -4.58 10.20 -4.45
C VAL A 2 -3.51 9.10 -4.49
N TYR A 3 -3.86 7.85 -4.14
CA TYR A 3 -2.90 6.73 -4.13
C TYR A 3 -2.31 6.41 -5.52
N LEU A 4 -3.09 6.51 -6.60
CA LEU A 4 -2.61 6.24 -7.96
C LEU A 4 -1.60 7.28 -8.45
N ALA A 5 -1.83 8.55 -8.13
CA ALA A 5 -0.88 9.61 -8.49
C ALA A 5 0.44 9.46 -7.70
N LEU A 6 0.35 9.13 -6.41
CA LEU A 6 1.52 8.93 -5.55
C LEU A 6 2.32 7.68 -5.94
N GLU A 7 1.62 6.59 -6.29
CA GLU A 7 2.24 5.36 -6.79
C GLU A 7 3.07 5.61 -8.05
N LYS A 8 2.50 6.35 -9.01
CA LYS A 8 3.21 6.72 -10.24
C LYS A 8 4.48 7.51 -9.95
N ILE A 9 4.39 8.53 -9.08
CA ILE A 9 5.54 9.35 -8.69
C ILE A 9 6.62 8.49 -8.02
N LEU A 10 6.24 7.60 -7.10
CA LEU A 10 7.19 6.72 -6.40
C LEU A 10 7.86 5.71 -7.34
N ASN A 11 7.13 5.19 -8.33
CA ASN A 11 7.69 4.29 -9.33
C ASN A 11 8.68 5.01 -10.26
N GLU A 12 8.33 6.21 -10.73
CA GLU A 12 9.23 7.05 -11.54
C GLU A 12 10.48 7.46 -10.75
N PHE A 13 10.31 7.82 -9.47
CA PHE A 13 11.42 8.12 -8.57
C PHE A 13 12.33 6.91 -8.36
N ALA A 14 11.76 5.73 -8.08
CA ALA A 14 12.53 4.50 -7.91
C ALA A 14 13.31 4.10 -9.17
N GLU A 15 12.79 4.39 -10.37
CA GLU A 15 13.51 4.16 -11.62
C GLU A 15 14.71 5.11 -11.76
N LYS A 16 14.52 6.40 -11.50
CA LYS A 16 15.61 7.38 -11.54
C LYS A 16 16.73 7.05 -10.58
N GLU A 17 16.41 6.84 -9.30
CA GLU A 17 17.43 6.54 -8.30
C GLU A 17 18.07 5.17 -8.57
N GLY A 18 17.28 4.14 -8.83
CA GLY A 18 17.76 2.76 -8.88
C GLY A 18 18.41 2.34 -10.19
N LYS A 19 18.24 3.11 -11.26
CA LYS A 19 18.81 2.84 -12.57
C LYS A 19 19.66 3.99 -13.07
N GLU A 20 19.09 5.17 -13.26
CA GLU A 20 19.82 6.29 -13.88
C GLU A 20 20.99 6.77 -13.00
N HIS A 21 20.75 7.01 -11.71
CA HIS A 21 21.80 7.47 -10.81
C HIS A 21 22.79 6.36 -10.45
N VAL A 22 22.32 5.13 -10.19
CA VAL A 22 23.19 3.96 -10.01
C VAL A 22 24.13 3.76 -11.21
N ASP A 23 23.60 3.77 -12.43
CA ASP A 23 24.41 3.58 -13.65
C ASP A 23 25.41 4.73 -13.83
N THR A 24 24.99 5.96 -13.51
CA THR A 24 25.86 7.14 -13.60
C THR A 24 27.02 7.06 -12.61
N TYR A 25 26.74 6.80 -11.33
CA TYR A 25 27.79 6.67 -10.32
C TYR A 25 28.75 5.51 -10.62
N ASN A 26 28.23 4.34 -11.00
CA ASN A 26 29.06 3.20 -11.40
C ASN A 26 29.95 3.52 -12.60
N LYS A 27 29.42 4.23 -13.61
CA LYS A 27 30.19 4.64 -14.78
C LYS A 27 31.33 5.59 -14.40
N VAL A 28 31.06 6.59 -13.55
CA VAL A 28 32.09 7.54 -13.11
C VAL A 28 33.12 6.85 -12.20
N ALA A 29 32.69 5.92 -11.35
CA ALA A 29 33.59 5.12 -10.51
C ALA A 29 34.60 4.33 -11.36
N LEU A 30 34.15 3.73 -12.47
CA LEU A 30 35.04 3.04 -13.41
C LEU A 30 36.07 3.97 -14.05
N THR A 31 35.69 5.20 -14.38
CA THR A 31 36.64 6.21 -14.87
C THR A 31 37.65 6.61 -13.78
N ALA A 32 37.19 6.89 -12.56
CA ALA A 32 38.05 7.22 -11.43
C ALA A 32 39.08 6.11 -11.14
N LYS A 33 38.64 4.85 -11.22
CA LYS A 33 39.51 3.67 -11.10
C LYS A 33 40.58 3.62 -12.19
N ALA A 34 40.20 3.86 -13.44
CA ALA A 34 41.13 3.85 -14.57
C ALA A 34 42.18 4.96 -14.47
N GLU A 35 41.83 6.09 -13.86
CA GLU A 35 42.71 7.23 -13.62
C GLU A 35 43.52 7.12 -12.30
N GLY A 36 43.29 6.08 -11.49
CA GLY A 36 44.04 5.81 -10.27
C GLY A 36 43.50 6.48 -9.00
N TYR A 37 42.30 7.08 -9.04
CA TYR A 37 41.63 7.70 -7.89
C TYR A 37 40.81 6.66 -7.11
N ALA A 38 41.48 5.78 -6.37
CA ALA A 38 40.84 4.65 -5.68
C ALA A 38 39.87 5.08 -4.56
N ASP A 39 40.15 6.17 -3.86
CA ASP A 39 39.28 6.77 -2.85
C ASP A 39 37.99 7.33 -3.47
N VAL A 40 38.11 7.98 -4.63
CA VAL A 40 36.96 8.50 -5.39
C VAL A 40 36.12 7.37 -5.98
N GLU A 41 36.72 6.31 -6.52
CA GLU A 41 35.98 5.11 -6.96
C GLU A 41 35.17 4.54 -5.79
N ALA A 42 35.80 4.30 -4.63
CA ALA A 42 35.12 3.72 -3.48
C ALA A 42 33.94 4.59 -3.00
N MET A 43 34.12 5.92 -2.97
CA MET A 43 33.05 6.85 -2.62
C MET A 43 31.88 6.79 -3.60
N LEU A 44 32.15 6.77 -4.91
CA LEU A 44 31.11 6.72 -5.95
C LEU A 44 30.36 5.39 -5.94
N CYS A 45 31.05 4.26 -5.72
CA CYS A 45 30.40 2.96 -5.52
C CYS A 45 29.48 2.98 -4.30
N ALA A 46 29.89 3.60 -3.20
CA ALA A 46 29.04 3.74 -2.02
C ALA A 46 27.78 4.56 -2.31
N TYR A 47 27.88 5.67 -3.06
CA TYR A 47 26.72 6.44 -3.49
C TYR A 47 25.79 5.63 -4.39
N ALA A 48 26.31 4.85 -5.34
CA ALA A 48 25.49 3.95 -6.14
C ALA A 48 24.70 2.95 -5.27
N GLU A 49 25.31 2.40 -4.22
CA GLU A 49 24.61 1.52 -3.27
C GLU A 49 23.52 2.26 -2.47
N GLU A 50 23.76 3.51 -2.08
CA GLU A 50 22.77 4.34 -1.40
C GLU A 50 21.56 4.63 -2.31
N GLU A 51 21.79 5.01 -3.57
CA GLU A 51 20.69 5.24 -4.52
C GLU A 51 19.86 3.97 -4.76
N ALA A 52 20.51 2.81 -4.83
CA ALA A 52 19.81 1.53 -4.93
C ALA A 52 18.92 1.25 -3.69
N LYS A 53 19.38 1.62 -2.48
CA LYS A 53 18.59 1.49 -1.24
C LYS A 53 17.42 2.47 -1.21
N ILE A 54 17.62 3.70 -1.69
CA ILE A 54 16.59 4.73 -1.80
C ILE A 54 15.49 4.26 -2.77
N ALA A 55 15.87 3.78 -3.96
CA ALA A 55 14.95 3.22 -4.93
C ALA A 55 14.13 2.05 -4.38
N LYS A 56 14.79 1.13 -3.65
CA LYS A 56 14.11 0.01 -2.98
C LYS A 56 13.09 0.50 -1.94
N THR A 57 13.44 1.53 -1.18
CA THR A 57 12.56 2.12 -0.18
C THR A 57 11.33 2.75 -0.83
N ALA A 58 11.51 3.50 -1.93
CA ALA A 58 10.40 4.06 -2.69
C ALA A 58 9.44 2.99 -3.22
N LYS A 59 9.97 1.85 -3.72
CA LYS A 59 9.15 0.70 -4.13
C LYS A 59 8.37 0.09 -2.97
N ASN A 60 9.00 -0.12 -1.82
CA ASN A 60 8.31 -0.65 -0.64
C ASN A 60 7.16 0.27 -0.19
N VAL A 61 7.37 1.60 -0.22
CA VAL A 61 6.32 2.57 0.08
C VAL A 61 5.19 2.49 -0.95
N SER A 62 5.53 2.39 -2.24
CA SER A 62 4.56 2.22 -3.33
C SER A 62 3.68 0.97 -3.12
N GLU A 63 4.27 -0.17 -2.72
CA GLU A 63 3.53 -1.40 -2.40
C GLU A 63 2.64 -1.25 -1.16
N LEU A 64 3.14 -0.61 -0.11
CA LEU A 64 2.36 -0.37 1.12
C LEU A 64 1.12 0.50 0.83
N LEU A 65 1.25 1.51 -0.03
CA LEU A 65 0.14 2.36 -0.45
C LEU A 65 -0.94 1.57 -1.20
N LYS A 66 -0.58 0.55 -1.99
CA LYS A 66 -1.56 -0.34 -2.64
C LYS A 66 -2.33 -1.15 -1.62
N VAL A 67 -1.64 -1.72 -0.63
CA VAL A 67 -2.28 -2.48 0.44
C VAL A 67 -3.25 -1.59 1.24
N LYS A 68 -2.84 -0.35 1.56
CA LYS A 68 -3.72 0.62 2.22
C LYS A 68 -4.95 0.99 1.40
N ALA A 69 -4.80 1.16 0.08
CA ALA A 69 -5.92 1.41 -0.81
C ALA A 69 -6.91 0.22 -0.83
N LEU A 70 -6.39 -1.01 -0.97
CA LEU A 70 -7.21 -2.23 -0.94
C LEU A 70 -7.94 -2.41 0.40
N LEU A 71 -7.29 -2.14 1.53
CA LEU A 71 -7.92 -2.19 2.85
C LEU A 71 -9.00 -1.11 3.02
N SER A 72 -8.82 0.05 2.41
CA SER A 72 -9.83 1.11 2.42
C SER A 72 -11.08 0.70 1.65
N GLU A 73 -10.90 0.12 0.46
CA GLU A 73 -12.00 -0.41 -0.36
C GLU A 73 -12.71 -1.58 0.32
N PHE A 74 -11.94 -2.50 0.92
CA PHE A 74 -12.47 -3.60 1.72
C PHE A 74 -13.33 -3.09 2.88
N ALA A 75 -12.83 -2.11 3.64
CA ALA A 75 -13.58 -1.54 4.75
C ALA A 75 -14.87 -0.83 4.33
N GLU A 76 -14.93 -0.25 3.13
CA GLU A 76 -16.16 0.33 2.60
C GLU A 76 -17.18 -0.76 2.28
N LYS A 77 -16.77 -1.86 1.64
CA LYS A 77 -17.67 -2.98 1.33
C LYS A 77 -18.25 -3.63 2.58
N GLU A 78 -17.39 -4.03 3.52
CA GLU A 78 -17.87 -4.67 4.75
C GLU A 78 -18.75 -3.72 5.57
N GLY A 79 -18.34 -2.46 5.73
CA GLY A 79 -19.01 -1.53 6.64
C GLY A 79 -20.27 -0.87 6.08
N LYS A 80 -20.43 -0.83 4.76
CA LYS A 80 -21.59 -0.21 4.11
C LYS A 80 -22.44 -1.25 3.40
N GLU A 81 -21.88 -1.99 2.45
CA GLU A 81 -22.66 -2.89 1.61
C GLU A 81 -23.20 -4.08 2.40
N HIS A 82 -22.36 -4.75 3.19
CA HIS A 82 -22.78 -5.94 3.94
C HIS A 82 -23.64 -5.56 5.16
N VAL A 83 -23.27 -4.52 5.91
CA VAL A 83 -24.10 -3.99 7.02
C VAL A 83 -25.50 -3.60 6.53
N ASP A 84 -25.61 -2.84 5.43
CA ASP A 84 -26.91 -2.44 4.88
C ASP A 84 -27.73 -3.64 4.40
N THR A 85 -27.06 -4.63 3.78
CA THR A 85 -27.70 -5.87 3.31
C THR A 85 -28.26 -6.68 4.47
N TYR A 86 -27.45 -6.95 5.50
CA TYR A 86 -27.89 -7.73 6.66
C TYR A 86 -29.02 -7.02 7.41
N ASN A 87 -28.91 -5.72 7.65
CA ASN A 87 -29.97 -4.93 8.29
C ASN A 87 -31.27 -4.97 7.49
N LYS A 88 -31.20 -4.86 6.15
CA LYS A 88 -32.38 -4.94 5.29
C LYS A 88 -33.08 -6.30 5.39
N VAL A 89 -32.31 -7.39 5.36
CA VAL A 89 -32.88 -8.74 5.47
C VAL A 89 -33.42 -9.00 6.87
N ALA A 90 -32.76 -8.50 7.92
CA ALA A 90 -33.23 -8.59 9.31
C ALA A 90 -34.61 -7.94 9.48
N LEU A 91 -34.82 -6.75 8.88
CA LEU A 91 -36.12 -6.07 8.89
C LEU A 91 -37.23 -6.91 8.21
N THR A 92 -36.92 -7.58 7.11
CA THR A 92 -37.87 -8.50 6.45
C THR A 92 -38.17 -9.71 7.35
N ALA A 93 -37.16 -10.34 7.93
CA ALA A 93 -37.33 -11.48 8.83
C ALA A 93 -38.22 -11.13 10.03
N LYS A 94 -38.02 -9.93 10.60
CA LYS A 94 -38.86 -9.37 11.66
C LYS A 94 -40.31 -9.20 11.23
N ALA A 95 -40.54 -8.65 10.03
CA ALA A 95 -41.88 -8.45 9.50
C ALA A 95 -42.62 -9.78 9.25
N GLU A 96 -41.89 -10.83 8.92
CA GLU A 96 -42.41 -12.18 8.69
C GLU A 96 -42.51 -13.03 9.98
N GLY A 97 -42.04 -12.51 11.12
CA GLY A 97 -42.15 -13.17 12.44
C GLY A 97 -41.00 -14.11 12.81
N TYR A 98 -39.90 -14.10 12.05
CA TYR A 98 -38.69 -14.89 12.31
C TYR A 98 -37.73 -14.14 13.23
N ALA A 99 -38.07 -14.05 14.52
CA ALA A 99 -37.33 -13.25 15.50
C ALA A 99 -35.90 -13.76 15.77
N ASP A 100 -35.68 -15.07 15.73
CA ASP A 100 -34.36 -15.70 15.84
C ASP A 100 -33.47 -15.36 14.64
N VAL A 101 -34.05 -15.37 13.44
CA VAL A 101 -33.36 -14.99 12.19
C VAL A 101 -33.02 -13.50 12.17
N GLU A 102 -33.94 -12.62 12.61
CA GLU A 102 -33.63 -11.19 12.76
C GLU A 102 -32.44 -10.98 13.70
N ALA A 103 -32.47 -11.58 14.90
CA ALA A 103 -31.40 -11.43 15.88
C ALA A 103 -30.04 -11.91 15.34
N MET A 104 -30.02 -13.05 14.64
CA MET A 104 -28.81 -13.57 13.99
C MET A 104 -28.26 -12.62 12.92
N LEU A 105 -29.13 -12.09 12.05
CA LEU A 105 -28.71 -11.17 10.97
C LEU A 105 -28.21 -9.82 11.53
N CYS A 106 -28.84 -9.30 12.59
CA CYS A 106 -28.36 -8.13 13.29
C CYS A 106 -26.96 -8.36 13.90
N ALA A 107 -26.70 -9.55 14.46
CA ALA A 107 -25.38 -9.90 14.99
C ALA A 107 -24.30 -9.94 13.89
N TYR A 108 -24.61 -10.46 12.69
CA TYR A 108 -23.69 -10.42 11.55
C TYR A 108 -23.44 -8.99 11.07
N ALA A 109 -24.46 -8.13 11.00
CA ALA A 109 -24.26 -6.72 10.68
C ALA A 109 -23.28 -6.03 11.66
N GLU A 110 -23.37 -6.33 12.96
CA GLU A 110 -22.41 -5.81 13.95
C GLU A 110 -20.99 -6.35 13.76
N GLU A 111 -20.84 -7.62 13.34
CA GLU A 111 -19.53 -8.21 13.06
C GLU A 111 -18.89 -7.56 11.83
N GLU A 112 -19.64 -7.36 10.75
CA GLU A 112 -19.16 -6.67 9.55
C GLU A 112 -18.72 -5.23 9.85
N ALA A 113 -19.47 -4.53 10.71
CA ALA A 113 -19.09 -3.20 11.16
C ALA A 113 -17.74 -3.20 11.91
N LYS A 114 -17.46 -4.24 12.73
CA LYS A 114 -16.18 -4.39 13.45
C LYS A 114 -15.02 -4.74 12.51
N ILE A 115 -15.26 -5.59 11.52
CA ILE A 115 -14.28 -5.95 10.48
C ILE A 115 -13.91 -4.70 9.68
N ALA A 116 -14.91 -3.95 9.21
CA ALA A 116 -14.71 -2.69 8.52
C ALA A 116 -13.91 -1.68 9.34
N GLN A 117 -14.22 -1.54 10.63
CA GLN A 117 -13.47 -0.64 11.51
C GLN A 117 -12.01 -1.08 11.68
N THR A 118 -11.76 -2.38 11.81
CA THR A 118 -10.41 -2.92 11.90
C THR A 118 -9.60 -2.63 10.64
N ALA A 119 -10.20 -2.85 9.46
CA ALA A 119 -9.56 -2.54 8.19
C ALA A 119 -9.28 -1.04 8.03
N LYS A 120 -10.19 -0.14 8.45
CA LYS A 120 -9.93 1.31 8.47
C LYS A 120 -8.74 1.68 9.35
N ASN A 121 -8.63 1.08 10.52
CA ASN A 121 -7.54 1.35 11.45
C ASN A 121 -6.18 0.94 10.88
N VAL A 122 -6.12 -0.15 10.10
CA VAL A 122 -4.89 -0.60 9.43
C VAL A 122 -4.58 0.24 8.18
N ALA A 123 -5.61 0.72 7.49
CA ALA A 123 -5.46 1.55 6.29
C ALA A 123 -5.00 2.99 6.60
N ALA A 124 -5.33 3.53 7.78
CA ALA A 124 -4.92 4.86 8.25
C ALA A 124 -3.38 5.00 8.27
#